data_AF-A0A9Q0MFC3-F1
#
_entry.id   AF-A0A9Q0MFC3-F1
#
_cell.length_a   1.000
_cell.length_b   1.000
_cell.length_c   1.000
_cell.angle_alpha   90.00
_cell.angle_beta   90.00
_cell.angle_gamma   90.00
#
_symmetry.space_group_name_H-M   'P 1'
#
loop_
_entity.id
_entity.type
_entity.pdbx_description
1 polymer ?
#
loop_
_entity_poly.entity_id
_entity_poly.type
_entity_poly.pdbx_seq_one_letter_code
_entity_poly.pdbx_strand_id
1 'polypeptide(L)'
;MENLRVIIVCFKDGICDSIVLAINVITSVVKQWRHPQYTNFHNLQNLLKRIRQCCFLSGLLMLSLLMFNYILLELLYLTVTFIFGSQDSAGSTWSYLEPTLSILFKTLWVVPLILLSRAITVLWFQDIADNSFKGRQQPFRSISQLIADTLFGILIQFLFLIQANLSYLLCPIESIGQIISILQYSLLYSLYSFEYKWFSMGWELHRRLYNIERMWPYFSGFGLPLALATHMMPNYFSQTALFSLLFPLFILTANEAGETRTTNKM
;
A
#
# COMPACT_ATOMS: atom_id res chain seq x y z
N MET A 1 -19.40 13.49 -24.66
CA MET A 1 -18.82 14.67 -23.96
C MET A 1 -19.18 14.65 -22.48
N GLU A 2 -20.45 14.46 -22.13
CA GLU A 2 -20.93 14.44 -20.74
C GLU A 2 -20.34 13.31 -19.89
N ASN A 3 -20.31 12.07 -20.41
CA ASN A 3 -19.66 10.94 -19.72
C ASN A 3 -18.17 11.17 -19.42
N LEU A 4 -17.44 11.80 -20.34
CA LEU A 4 -16.03 12.12 -20.14
C LEU A 4 -15.85 13.17 -19.01
N ARG A 5 -16.74 14.17 -18.95
CA ARG A 5 -16.72 15.16 -17.87
C ARG A 5 -16.98 14.50 -16.52
N VAL A 6 -17.96 13.60 -16.44
CA VAL A 6 -18.26 12.84 -15.21
C VAL A 6 -17.04 12.03 -14.77
N ILE A 7 -16.39 11.30 -15.69
CA ILE A 7 -15.17 10.53 -15.40
C ILE A 7 -14.06 11.43 -14.84
N ILE A 8 -13.78 12.57 -15.50
CA ILE A 8 -12.73 13.50 -15.07
C ILE A 8 -13.05 14.10 -13.69
N VAL A 9 -14.30 14.47 -13.44
CA VAL A 9 -14.74 15.02 -12.16
C VAL A 9 -14.60 13.97 -11.05
N CYS A 10 -15.10 12.75 -11.25
CA CYS A 10 -14.97 11.67 -10.28
C CYS A 10 -13.52 11.32 -9.98
N PHE A 11 -12.66 11.28 -11.01
CA PHE A 11 -11.24 11.02 -10.85
C PHE A 11 -10.54 12.13 -10.05
N LYS A 12 -10.83 13.38 -10.37
CA LYS A 12 -10.31 14.54 -9.62
C LYS A 12 -10.78 14.52 -8.17
N ASP A 13 -12.05 14.21 -7.94
CA ASP A 13 -12.61 14.08 -6.59
C ASP A 13 -11.89 12.98 -5.79
N GLY A 14 -11.59 11.83 -6.43
CA GLY A 14 -10.82 10.76 -5.81
C GLY A 14 -9.41 11.20 -5.37
N ILE A 15 -8.69 11.91 -6.24
CA ILE A 15 -7.36 12.47 -5.90
C ILE A 15 -7.47 13.49 -4.76
N CYS A 16 -8.43 14.42 -4.86
CA CYS A 16 -8.66 15.44 -3.85
C CYS A 16 -9.00 14.81 -2.49
N ASP A 17 -9.88 13.82 -2.44
CA ASP A 17 -10.25 13.13 -1.21
C ASP A 17 -9.04 12.40 -0.61
N SER A 18 -8.26 11.69 -1.41
CA SER A 18 -7.05 11.01 -0.95
C SER A 18 -6.07 11.94 -0.22
N ILE A 19 -5.86 13.15 -0.75
CA ILE A 19 -4.91 14.12 -0.20
C ILE A 19 -5.53 14.98 0.92
N VAL A 20 -6.70 15.55 0.68
CA VAL A 20 -7.36 16.47 1.64
C VAL A 20 -7.83 15.71 2.87
N LEU A 21 -8.40 14.51 2.71
CA LEU A 21 -8.77 13.69 3.86
C LEU A 21 -7.53 13.21 4.60
N ALA A 22 -6.40 12.94 3.94
CA ALA A 22 -5.17 12.60 4.64
C ALA A 22 -4.73 13.72 5.58
N ILE A 23 -4.75 14.98 5.11
CA ILE A 23 -4.43 16.15 5.92
C ILE A 23 -5.44 16.31 7.07
N ASN A 24 -6.73 16.11 6.81
CA ASN A 24 -7.79 16.19 7.83
C ASN A 24 -7.66 15.08 8.88
N VAL A 25 -7.32 13.85 8.49
CA VAL A 25 -7.03 12.73 9.39
C VAL A 25 -5.83 13.07 10.28
N ILE A 26 -4.74 13.55 9.69
CA ILE A 26 -3.54 13.90 10.46
C ILE A 26 -3.87 15.01 11.47
N THR A 27 -4.55 16.07 11.04
CA THR A 27 -4.93 17.19 11.91
C THR A 27 -5.94 16.77 12.99
N SER A 28 -6.88 15.87 12.68
CA SER A 28 -7.84 15.36 13.67
C SER A 28 -7.15 14.49 14.71
N VAL A 29 -6.26 13.59 14.30
CA VAL A 29 -5.43 12.75 15.19
C VAL A 29 -4.56 13.62 16.09
N VAL A 30 -3.90 14.66 15.55
CA VAL A 30 -3.08 15.60 16.33
C VAL A 30 -3.93 16.39 17.32
N LYS A 31 -5.11 16.86 16.91
CA LYS A 31 -6.04 17.59 17.78
C LYS A 31 -6.57 16.71 18.91
N GLN A 32 -6.93 15.47 18.61
CA GLN A 32 -7.43 14.49 19.58
C GLN A 32 -6.34 14.07 20.57
N TRP A 33 -5.08 14.02 20.12
CA TRP A 33 -3.92 13.80 20.99
C TRP A 33 -3.68 14.98 21.94
N ARG A 34 -3.87 16.22 21.45
CA ARG A 34 -3.71 17.44 22.26
C ARG A 34 -4.82 17.64 23.29
N HIS A 35 -6.06 17.31 22.93
CA HIS A 35 -7.24 17.45 23.79
C HIS A 35 -7.99 16.12 23.91
N PRO A 36 -7.52 15.21 24.77
CA PRO A 36 -8.08 13.87 24.86
C PRO A 36 -9.42 13.85 25.61
N GLN A 37 -10.46 13.33 24.96
CA GLN A 37 -11.67 12.85 25.64
C GLN A 37 -11.43 11.41 26.12
N TYR A 38 -11.74 11.10 27.37
CA TYR A 38 -11.34 9.85 28.05
C TYR A 38 -11.67 8.55 27.28
N THR A 39 -12.88 8.41 26.70
CA THR A 39 -13.28 7.22 25.93
C THR A 39 -12.58 7.10 24.58
N ASN A 40 -12.41 8.22 23.89
CA ASN A 40 -11.74 8.28 22.59
C ASN A 40 -10.21 8.22 22.69
N PHE A 41 -9.66 8.48 23.88
CA PHE A 41 -8.22 8.49 24.10
C PHE A 41 -7.61 7.08 24.09
N HIS A 42 -8.31 6.09 24.65
CA HIS A 42 -7.83 4.70 24.61
C HIS A 42 -7.73 4.18 23.17
N ASN A 43 -8.77 4.37 22.36
CA ASN A 43 -8.77 3.97 20.94
C ASN A 43 -7.70 4.72 20.15
N LEU A 44 -7.52 6.03 20.42
CA LEU A 44 -6.46 6.84 19.81
C LEU A 44 -5.06 6.31 20.16
N GLN A 45 -4.82 5.95 21.42
CA GLN A 45 -3.53 5.38 21.85
C GLN A 45 -3.25 4.05 21.15
N ASN A 46 -4.25 3.17 21.06
CA ASN A 46 -4.10 1.90 20.35
C ASN A 46 -3.80 2.13 18.87
N LEU A 47 -4.57 3.00 18.21
CA LEU A 47 -4.37 3.39 16.81
C LEU A 47 -2.98 3.96 16.56
N LEU A 48 -2.54 4.95 17.35
CA LEU A 48 -1.20 5.55 17.23
C LEU A 48 -0.10 4.52 17.50
N LYS A 49 -0.30 3.63 18.48
CA LYS A 49 0.64 2.54 18.77
C LYS A 49 0.78 1.62 17.57
N ARG A 50 -0.32 1.21 16.93
CA ARG A 50 -0.30 0.36 15.72
C ARG A 50 0.34 1.04 14.53
N ILE A 51 0.00 2.30 14.27
CA ILE A 51 0.61 3.09 13.18
C ILE A 51 2.12 3.19 13.43
N ARG A 52 2.54 3.54 14.63
CA ARG A 52 3.97 3.64 14.98
C ARG A 52 4.69 2.29 14.82
N GLN A 53 4.08 1.19 15.25
CA GLN A 53 4.63 -0.16 15.06
C GLN A 53 4.78 -0.51 13.58
N CYS A 54 3.78 -0.18 12.76
CA CYS A 54 3.82 -0.38 11.32
C CYS A 54 4.93 0.45 10.68
N CYS A 55 4.96 1.77 10.92
CA CYS A 55 5.99 2.65 10.37
C CYS A 55 7.39 2.25 10.83
N PHE A 56 7.56 1.81 12.08
CA PHE A 56 8.84 1.32 12.59
C PHE A 56 9.30 0.07 11.85
N LEU A 57 8.42 -0.93 11.69
CA LEU A 57 8.76 -2.18 11.02
C LEU A 57 9.07 -1.97 9.53
N SER A 58 8.21 -1.24 8.82
CA SER A 58 8.39 -0.96 7.39
C SER A 58 9.60 -0.04 7.15
N GLY A 59 9.83 0.91 8.05
CA GLY A 59 11.02 1.77 8.04
C GLY A 59 12.31 1.00 8.30
N LEU A 60 12.31 0.05 9.25
CA LEU A 60 13.45 -0.81 9.53
C LEU A 60 13.81 -1.69 8.33
N LEU A 61 12.80 -2.25 7.64
CA LEU A 61 13.02 -3.01 6.42
C LEU A 61 13.60 -2.14 5.31
N MET A 62 13.04 -0.95 5.10
CA MET A 62 13.56 -0.02 4.09
C MET A 62 14.99 0.43 4.41
N LEU A 63 15.29 0.69 5.68
CA LEU A 63 16.64 1.03 6.14
C LEU A 63 17.60 -0.14 5.91
N SER A 64 17.19 -1.38 6.23
CA SER A 64 18.04 -2.56 6.01
C SER A 64 18.40 -2.76 4.52
N LEU A 65 17.46 -2.48 3.62
CA LEU A 65 17.69 -2.52 2.17
C LEU A 65 18.63 -1.43 1.70
N LEU A 66 18.46 -0.20 2.19
CA LEU A 66 19.32 0.93 1.86
C LEU A 66 20.75 0.72 2.38
N MET A 67 20.89 0.30 3.64
CA MET A 67 22.19 -0.01 4.25
C MET A 67 22.92 -1.10 3.48
N PHE A 68 22.23 -2.17 3.07
CA PHE A 68 22.84 -3.23 2.30
C PHE A 68 23.28 -2.75 0.90
N ASN A 69 22.37 -2.12 0.15
CA ASN A 69 22.62 -1.75 -1.25
C ASN A 69 23.66 -0.63 -1.40
N TYR A 70 23.65 0.38 -0.53
CA TYR A 70 24.50 1.57 -0.69
C TYR A 70 25.71 1.61 0.22
N ILE A 71 25.66 0.99 1.40
CA ILE A 71 26.76 1.06 2.37
C ILE A 71 27.54 -0.25 2.37
N LEU A 72 26.88 -1.39 2.55
CA LEU A 72 27.57 -2.67 2.66
C LEU A 72 28.24 -3.07 1.34
N LEU A 73 27.52 -3.00 0.21
CA LEU A 73 28.11 -3.32 -1.09
C LEU A 73 29.27 -2.38 -1.43
N GLU A 74 29.11 -1.07 -1.23
CA GLU A 74 30.18 -0.09 -1.50
C GLU A 74 31.41 -0.34 -0.63
N LEU A 75 31.24 -0.57 0.68
CA LEU A 75 32.35 -0.91 1.57
C LEU A 75 33.05 -2.20 1.15
N LEU A 76 32.29 -3.20 0.73
CA LEU A 76 32.85 -4.48 0.33
C LEU A 76 33.64 -4.34 -0.99
N TYR A 77 33.15 -3.54 -1.94
CA TYR A 77 33.89 -3.18 -3.15
C TYR A 77 35.22 -2.47 -2.83
N LEU A 78 35.22 -1.52 -1.89
CA LEU A 78 36.44 -0.86 -1.42
C LEU A 78 37.43 -1.85 -0.78
N THR A 79 36.95 -2.81 0.00
CA THR A 79 37.85 -3.83 0.58
C THR A 79 38.44 -4.76 -0.49
N VAL A 80 37.66 -5.16 -1.49
CA VAL A 80 38.14 -6.01 -2.59
C VAL A 80 39.19 -5.27 -3.41
N THR A 81 38.94 -4.02 -3.78
CA THR A 81 39.92 -3.19 -4.50
C THR A 81 41.20 -2.95 -3.69
N PHE A 82 41.08 -2.76 -2.38
CA PHE A 82 42.23 -2.63 -1.48
C PHE A 82 43.08 -3.91 -1.41
N ILE A 83 42.46 -5.10 -1.33
CA ILE A 83 43.16 -6.38 -1.22
C ILE A 83 43.88 -6.75 -2.52
N PHE A 84 43.21 -6.59 -3.66
CA PHE A 84 43.75 -7.01 -4.95
C PHE A 84 44.68 -5.99 -5.61
N GLY A 85 44.67 -4.73 -5.14
CA GLY A 85 45.62 -3.68 -5.54
C GLY A 85 45.58 -3.26 -7.02
N SER A 86 44.81 -3.96 -7.86
CA SER A 86 44.65 -3.72 -9.30
C SER A 86 43.17 -3.73 -9.66
N GLN A 87 42.75 -2.72 -10.42
CA GLN A 87 41.34 -2.50 -10.77
C GLN A 87 40.75 -3.65 -11.61
N ASP A 88 41.57 -4.29 -12.46
CA ASP A 88 41.13 -5.35 -13.36
C ASP A 88 40.82 -6.68 -12.65
N SER A 89 41.63 -7.07 -11.66
CA SER A 89 41.42 -8.31 -10.89
C SER A 89 40.34 -8.14 -9.82
N ALA A 90 40.20 -6.93 -9.27
CA ALA A 90 39.10 -6.58 -8.37
C ALA A 90 37.75 -6.59 -9.09
N GLY A 91 37.68 -6.04 -10.31
CA GLY A 91 36.46 -5.98 -11.11
C GLY A 91 35.92 -7.36 -11.49
N SER A 92 36.79 -8.28 -11.93
CA SER A 92 36.38 -9.65 -12.26
C SER A 92 35.83 -10.40 -11.05
N THR A 93 36.49 -10.30 -9.90
CA THR A 93 36.02 -10.90 -8.64
C THR A 93 34.69 -10.29 -8.17
N TRP A 94 34.57 -8.96 -8.24
CA TRP A 94 33.37 -8.23 -7.84
C TRP A 94 32.13 -8.61 -8.66
N SER A 95 32.30 -8.81 -9.98
CA SER A 95 31.20 -9.18 -10.88
C SER A 95 30.48 -10.48 -10.49
N TYR A 96 31.17 -11.42 -9.84
CA TYR A 96 30.57 -12.63 -9.30
C TYR A 96 30.08 -12.46 -7.85
N LEU A 97 30.80 -11.67 -7.05
CA LEU A 97 30.55 -11.55 -5.62
C LEU A 97 29.36 -10.63 -5.30
N GLU A 98 29.18 -9.54 -6.04
CA GLU A 98 28.04 -8.62 -5.88
C GLU A 98 26.67 -9.31 -6.08
N PRO A 99 26.41 -10.02 -7.21
CA PRO A 99 25.11 -10.63 -7.42
C PRO A 99 24.85 -11.79 -6.46
N THR A 100 25.87 -12.59 -6.12
CA THR A 100 25.71 -13.72 -5.19
C THR A 100 25.36 -13.24 -3.78
N LEU A 101 26.08 -12.24 -3.27
CA LEU A 101 25.78 -11.64 -1.96
C LEU A 101 24.39 -10.98 -1.95
N SER A 102 24.04 -10.27 -3.02
CA SER A 102 22.73 -9.62 -3.16
C SER A 102 21.58 -10.63 -3.18
N ILE A 103 21.73 -11.75 -3.88
CA ILE A 103 20.72 -12.82 -3.94
C ILE A 103 20.58 -13.49 -2.58
N LEU A 104 21.69 -13.82 -1.91
CA LEU A 104 21.67 -14.45 -0.59
C LEU A 104 21.00 -13.55 0.45
N PHE A 105 21.36 -12.26 0.49
CA PHE A 105 20.73 -11.30 1.40
C PHE A 105 19.23 -11.14 1.12
N LYS A 106 18.85 -10.98 -0.15
CA LYS A 106 17.43 -10.82 -0.52
C LYS A 106 16.60 -12.07 -0.16
N THR A 107 17.11 -13.25 -0.45
CA THR A 107 16.36 -14.51 -0.27
C THR A 107 16.34 -14.99 1.19
N LEU A 108 17.46 -14.89 1.91
CA LEU A 108 17.59 -15.44 3.26
C LEU A 108 17.16 -14.45 4.35
N TRP A 109 17.30 -13.15 4.10
CA TRP A 109 16.98 -12.11 5.08
C TRP A 109 15.74 -11.30 4.72
N VAL A 110 15.74 -10.66 3.54
CA VAL A 110 14.69 -9.69 3.17
C VAL A 110 13.35 -10.38 2.96
N VAL A 111 13.29 -11.45 2.16
CA VAL A 111 12.02 -12.14 1.83
C VAL A 111 11.31 -12.68 3.08
N PRO A 112 11.96 -13.45 3.98
CA PRO A 112 11.32 -13.94 5.19
C PRO A 112 10.82 -12.81 6.09
N LEU A 113 11.63 -11.76 6.27
CA LEU A 113 11.25 -10.61 7.07
C LEU A 113 10.06 -9.85 6.47
N ILE A 114 9.99 -9.71 5.15
CA ILE A 114 8.85 -9.10 4.46
C ILE A 114 7.59 -9.95 4.61
N LEU A 115 7.68 -11.27 4.51
CA LEU A 115 6.52 -12.14 4.70
C LEU A 115 5.98 -12.04 6.13
N LEU A 116 6.87 -12.10 7.12
CA LEU A 116 6.51 -11.91 8.53
C LEU A 116 5.92 -10.51 8.78
N SER A 117 6.55 -9.47 8.22
CA SER A 117 6.05 -8.10 8.38
C SER A 117 4.68 -7.94 7.74
N ARG A 118 4.45 -8.52 6.55
CA ARG A 118 3.14 -8.46 5.89
C ARG A 118 2.06 -9.10 6.76
N ALA A 119 2.29 -10.28 7.30
CA ALA A 119 1.32 -10.95 8.16
C ALA A 119 0.95 -10.10 9.38
N ILE A 120 1.95 -9.51 10.04
CA ILE A 120 1.75 -8.65 11.21
C ILE A 120 1.04 -7.33 10.82
N THR A 121 1.44 -6.71 9.71
CA THR A 121 0.86 -5.44 9.27
C THR A 121 -0.60 -5.58 8.86
N VAL A 122 -1.02 -6.71 8.28
CA VAL A 122 -2.45 -6.96 7.99
C VAL A 122 -3.29 -6.93 9.26
N LEU A 123 -2.81 -7.56 10.35
CA LEU A 123 -3.51 -7.52 11.64
C LEU A 123 -3.56 -6.09 12.21
N TRP A 124 -2.46 -5.34 12.11
CA TRP A 124 -2.43 -3.94 12.54
C TRP A 124 -3.31 -3.05 11.68
N PHE A 125 -3.43 -3.30 10.38
CA PHE A 125 -4.30 -2.58 9.47
C PHE A 125 -5.77 -2.80 9.81
N GLN A 126 -6.16 -4.04 10.15
CA GLN A 126 -7.51 -4.32 10.68
C GLN A 126 -7.77 -3.55 11.98
N ASP A 127 -6.85 -3.62 12.96
CA ASP A 127 -6.97 -2.85 14.21
C ASP A 127 -7.11 -1.33 13.95
N ILE A 128 -6.33 -0.77 13.01
CA ILE A 128 -6.39 0.67 12.67
C ILE A 128 -7.74 1.01 12.04
N ALA A 129 -8.24 0.17 11.13
CA ALA A 129 -9.52 0.37 10.49
C ALA A 129 -10.67 0.35 11.51
N ASP A 130 -10.70 -0.64 12.39
CA ASP A 130 -11.77 -0.79 13.38
C ASP A 130 -11.76 0.35 14.41
N ASN A 131 -10.59 0.77 14.88
CA ASN A 131 -10.47 1.88 15.84
C ASN A 131 -10.82 3.26 15.25
N SER A 132 -10.74 3.41 13.92
CA SER A 132 -11.03 4.68 13.23
C SER A 132 -12.43 4.72 12.61
N PHE A 133 -13.12 3.60 12.54
CA PHE A 133 -14.45 3.50 11.96
C PHE A 133 -15.49 4.20 12.85
N LYS A 134 -16.16 5.22 12.31
CA LYS A 134 -17.15 6.04 13.05
C LYS A 134 -18.60 5.52 12.91
N GLY A 135 -18.82 4.45 12.14
CA GLY A 135 -20.13 3.85 11.92
C GLY A 135 -20.48 2.76 12.93
N ARG A 136 -21.72 2.24 12.87
CA ARG A 136 -22.10 1.05 13.63
C ARG A 136 -21.52 -0.18 12.95
N GLN A 137 -20.55 -0.84 13.60
CA GLN A 137 -20.04 -2.13 13.16
C GLN A 137 -21.20 -3.12 13.06
N GLN A 138 -21.31 -3.80 11.92
CA GLN A 138 -22.35 -4.80 11.71
C GLN A 138 -21.88 -6.14 12.29
N PRO A 139 -22.76 -6.90 12.98
CA PRO A 139 -22.40 -8.21 13.49
C PRO A 139 -22.02 -9.14 12.34
N PHE A 140 -20.99 -9.96 12.56
CA PHE A 140 -20.49 -10.89 11.55
C PHE A 140 -21.59 -11.85 11.11
N ARG A 141 -21.63 -12.10 9.80
CA ARG A 141 -22.40 -13.20 9.22
C ARG A 141 -21.70 -14.54 9.50
N SER A 142 -22.31 -15.65 9.10
CA SER A 142 -21.75 -16.99 9.34
C SER A 142 -20.27 -17.09 8.95
N ILE A 143 -19.48 -17.80 9.76
CA ILE A 143 -18.02 -17.96 9.56
C ILE A 143 -17.71 -18.49 8.14
N SER A 144 -18.56 -19.38 7.62
CA SER A 144 -18.40 -19.92 6.26
C SER A 144 -18.49 -18.85 5.18
N GLN A 145 -19.41 -17.89 5.31
CA GLN A 145 -19.55 -16.80 4.34
C GLN A 145 -18.37 -15.84 4.44
N LEU A 146 -17.87 -15.59 5.65
CA LEU A 146 -16.68 -14.78 5.87
C LEU A 146 -15.45 -15.38 5.16
N ILE A 147 -15.22 -16.68 5.34
CA ILE A 147 -14.10 -17.38 4.70
C ILE A 147 -14.26 -17.33 3.18
N ALA A 148 -15.45 -17.60 2.65
CA ALA A 148 -15.69 -17.50 1.22
C ALA A 148 -15.41 -16.09 0.67
N ASP A 149 -15.98 -15.05 1.29
CA ASP A 149 -15.78 -13.67 0.88
C ASP A 149 -14.30 -13.25 0.92
N THR A 150 -13.57 -13.66 1.96
CA THR A 150 -12.12 -13.36 2.07
C THR A 150 -11.30 -14.07 0.99
N LEU A 151 -11.57 -15.35 0.72
CA LEU A 151 -10.86 -16.12 -0.32
C LEU A 151 -11.12 -15.53 -1.72
N PHE A 152 -12.37 -15.21 -2.03
CA PHE A 152 -12.70 -14.58 -3.31
C PHE A 152 -12.12 -13.16 -3.42
N GLY A 153 -12.11 -12.39 -2.33
CA GLY A 153 -11.45 -11.08 -2.28
C GLY A 153 -9.96 -11.17 -2.60
N ILE A 154 -9.25 -12.11 -1.96
CA ILE A 154 -7.82 -12.38 -2.21
C ILE A 154 -7.60 -12.80 -3.67
N LEU A 155 -8.46 -13.66 -4.21
CA LEU A 155 -8.36 -14.11 -5.60
C LEU A 155 -8.51 -12.94 -6.59
N ILE A 156 -9.53 -12.09 -6.40
CA ILE A 156 -9.74 -10.92 -7.26
C ILE A 156 -8.54 -9.97 -7.19
N GLN A 157 -8.05 -9.70 -5.99
CA GLN A 157 -6.87 -8.85 -5.79
C GLN A 157 -5.62 -9.41 -6.47
N PHE A 158 -5.44 -10.72 -6.40
CA PHE A 158 -4.34 -11.41 -7.07
C PHE A 158 -4.45 -11.31 -8.60
N LEU A 159 -5.66 -11.44 -9.15
CA LEU A 159 -5.91 -11.24 -10.59
C LEU A 159 -5.60 -9.81 -11.03
N PHE A 160 -6.04 -8.80 -10.26
CA PHE A 160 -5.72 -7.39 -10.54
C PHE A 160 -4.21 -7.13 -10.50
N LEU A 161 -3.49 -7.74 -9.55
CA LEU A 161 -2.04 -7.65 -9.45
C LEU A 161 -1.36 -8.25 -10.69
N ILE A 162 -1.78 -9.44 -11.11
CA ILE A 162 -1.25 -10.09 -12.32
C ILE A 162 -1.51 -9.21 -13.55
N GLN A 163 -2.73 -8.69 -13.70
CA GLN A 163 -3.10 -7.81 -14.81
C GLN A 163 -2.24 -6.54 -14.85
N ALA A 164 -1.96 -5.93 -13.69
CA ALA A 164 -1.12 -4.73 -13.59
C ALA A 164 0.32 -4.98 -14.03
N ASN A 165 0.87 -6.15 -13.70
CA ASN A 165 2.22 -6.52 -14.13
C ASN A 165 2.27 -6.94 -15.61
N LEU A 166 1.25 -7.67 -16.08
CA LEU A 166 1.15 -8.08 -17.49
C LEU A 166 0.97 -6.90 -18.43
N SER A 167 0.19 -5.89 -18.05
CA SER A 167 -0.03 -4.69 -18.87
C SER A 167 1.25 -3.88 -19.10
N TYR A 168 2.16 -3.85 -18.12
CA TYR A 168 3.49 -3.27 -18.28
C TYR A 168 4.35 -4.07 -19.28
N LEU A 169 4.31 -5.41 -19.21
CA LEU A 169 5.17 -6.28 -20.02
C LEU A 169 4.69 -6.48 -21.47
N LEU A 170 3.37 -6.58 -21.68
CA LEU A 170 2.78 -6.96 -22.97
C LEU A 170 2.48 -5.78 -23.90
N CYS A 171 2.52 -4.54 -23.39
CA CYS A 171 2.18 -3.38 -24.21
C CYS A 171 3.33 -3.06 -25.19
N PRO A 172 3.07 -2.96 -26.50
CA PRO A 172 4.12 -2.65 -27.47
C PRO A 172 4.70 -1.23 -27.32
N ILE A 173 4.00 -0.35 -26.62
CA ILE A 173 4.47 1.01 -26.30
C ILE A 173 4.69 1.07 -24.79
N GLU A 174 5.96 1.08 -24.37
CA GLU A 174 6.36 1.04 -22.95
C GLU A 174 5.67 2.11 -22.11
N SER A 175 5.61 3.35 -22.61
CA SER A 175 4.97 4.47 -21.91
C SER A 175 3.48 4.25 -21.65
N ILE A 176 2.77 3.64 -22.60
CA ILE A 176 1.34 3.33 -22.45
C ILE A 176 1.16 2.17 -21.46
N GLY A 177 2.00 1.14 -21.56
CA GLY A 177 2.02 0.02 -20.61
C GLY A 177 2.23 0.48 -19.17
N GLN A 178 3.16 1.41 -18.94
CA GLN A 178 3.40 2.04 -17.64
C GLN A 178 2.17 2.77 -17.10
N ILE A 179 1.54 3.62 -17.93
CA ILE A 179 0.35 4.37 -17.52
C ILE A 179 -0.79 3.41 -17.13
N ILE A 180 -1.04 2.38 -17.95
CA ILE A 180 -2.09 1.38 -17.68
C ILE A 180 -1.77 0.62 -16.40
N SER A 181 -0.51 0.21 -16.19
CA SER A 181 -0.08 -0.49 -14.99
C SER A 181 -0.31 0.37 -13.73
N ILE A 182 0.08 1.66 -13.76
CA ILE A 182 -0.14 2.59 -12.65
C ILE A 182 -1.63 2.77 -12.35
N LEU A 183 -2.48 2.88 -13.38
CA LEU A 183 -3.94 2.99 -13.20
C LEU A 183 -4.56 1.72 -12.61
N GLN A 184 -4.03 0.55 -12.96
CA GLN A 184 -4.48 -0.72 -12.38
C GLN A 184 -4.01 -0.88 -10.94
N TYR A 185 -2.76 -0.51 -10.63
CA TYR A 185 -2.25 -0.44 -9.26
C TYR A 185 -3.03 0.56 -8.42
N SER A 186 -3.43 1.71 -8.97
CA SER A 186 -4.22 2.70 -8.24
C SER A 186 -5.59 2.16 -7.84
N LEU A 187 -6.27 1.44 -8.75
CA LEU A 187 -7.53 0.78 -8.45
C LEU A 187 -7.34 -0.34 -7.40
N LEU A 188 -6.29 -1.15 -7.54
CA LEU A 188 -5.96 -2.21 -6.57
C LEU A 188 -5.70 -1.66 -5.16
N TYR A 189 -4.91 -0.59 -5.04
CA TYR A 189 -4.63 0.04 -3.74
C TYR A 189 -5.84 0.70 -3.12
N SER A 190 -6.73 1.25 -3.94
CA SER A 190 -8.02 1.76 -3.51
C SER A 190 -8.90 0.62 -2.97
N LEU A 191 -9.01 -0.50 -3.70
CA LEU A 191 -9.71 -1.70 -3.25
C LEU A 191 -9.16 -2.19 -1.91
N TYR A 192 -7.83 -2.28 -1.76
CA TYR A 192 -7.22 -2.66 -0.48
C TYR A 192 -7.62 -1.73 0.66
N SER A 193 -7.61 -0.42 0.44
CA SER A 193 -7.88 0.57 1.49
C SER A 193 -9.35 0.55 1.92
N PHE A 194 -10.27 0.52 0.95
CA PHE A 194 -11.71 0.52 1.20
C PHE A 194 -12.24 -0.82 1.66
N GLU A 195 -11.55 -1.93 1.39
CA GLU A 195 -11.98 -3.25 1.86
C GLU A 195 -12.09 -3.30 3.39
N TYR A 196 -11.15 -2.70 4.11
CA TYR A 196 -11.20 -2.63 5.58
C TYR A 196 -12.48 -1.94 6.07
N LYS A 197 -12.82 -0.80 5.45
CA LYS A 197 -14.07 -0.08 5.76
C LYS A 197 -15.31 -0.90 5.46
N TRP A 198 -15.38 -1.47 4.26
CA TRP A 198 -16.53 -2.27 3.82
C TRP A 198 -16.69 -3.55 4.62
N PHE A 199 -15.58 -4.10 5.11
CA PHE A 199 -15.57 -5.20 6.06
C PHE A 199 -16.22 -4.78 7.39
N SER A 200 -15.83 -3.65 7.99
CA SER A 200 -16.49 -3.12 9.21
C SER A 200 -17.97 -2.77 8.99
N MET A 201 -18.36 -2.43 7.75
CA MET A 201 -19.76 -2.22 7.35
C MET A 201 -20.55 -3.51 7.06
N GLY A 202 -19.89 -4.67 7.04
CA GLY A 202 -20.52 -5.96 6.74
C GLY A 202 -20.96 -6.13 5.28
N TRP A 203 -20.30 -5.46 4.34
CA TRP A 203 -20.61 -5.61 2.91
C TRP A 203 -20.07 -6.92 2.36
N GLU A 204 -20.88 -7.63 1.57
CA GLU A 204 -20.44 -8.81 0.80
C GLU A 204 -19.52 -8.42 -0.36
N LEU A 205 -18.71 -9.36 -0.82
CA LEU A 205 -17.77 -9.13 -1.92
C LEU A 205 -18.46 -8.58 -3.19
N HIS A 206 -19.60 -9.14 -3.57
CA HIS A 206 -20.35 -8.70 -4.76
C HIS A 206 -20.73 -7.22 -4.70
N ARG A 207 -21.14 -6.74 -3.51
CA ARG A 207 -21.47 -5.33 -3.31
C ARG A 207 -20.23 -4.44 -3.41
N ARG A 208 -19.09 -4.89 -2.88
CA ARG A 208 -17.80 -4.17 -2.97
C ARG A 208 -17.38 -4.02 -4.44
N LEU A 209 -17.44 -5.10 -5.22
CA LEU A 209 -17.10 -5.10 -6.65
C LEU A 209 -18.04 -4.21 -7.46
N TYR A 210 -19.36 -4.35 -7.26
CA TYR A 210 -20.35 -3.52 -7.92
C TYR A 210 -20.10 -2.02 -7.67
N ASN A 211 -19.73 -1.66 -6.43
CA ASN A 211 -19.40 -0.28 -6.10
C ASN A 211 -18.15 0.20 -6.84
N ILE A 212 -17.08 -0.61 -6.88
CA ILE A 212 -15.86 -0.29 -7.64
C ILE A 212 -16.13 -0.14 -9.12
N GLU A 213 -16.91 -1.03 -9.73
CA GLU A 213 -17.23 -0.98 -11.16
C GLU A 213 -18.02 0.29 -11.49
N ARG A 214 -19.02 0.63 -10.67
CA ARG A 214 -19.83 1.84 -10.87
C ARG A 214 -19.00 3.12 -10.70
N MET A 215 -18.03 3.11 -9.81
CA MET A 215 -17.26 4.28 -9.38
C MET A 215 -15.77 4.19 -9.70
N TRP A 216 -15.40 3.42 -10.73
CA TRP A 216 -14.01 3.14 -11.04
C TRP A 216 -13.12 4.39 -11.22
N PRO A 217 -13.58 5.54 -11.77
CA PRO A 217 -12.72 6.72 -11.92
C PRO A 217 -12.35 7.30 -10.56
N TYR A 218 -13.30 7.31 -9.62
CA TYR A 218 -13.06 7.79 -8.25
C TYR A 218 -12.02 6.91 -7.55
N PHE A 219 -12.20 5.59 -7.57
CA PHE A 219 -11.28 4.67 -6.91
C PHE A 219 -9.88 4.71 -7.53
N SER A 220 -9.81 4.80 -8.86
CA SER A 220 -8.54 4.97 -9.57
C SER A 220 -7.85 6.28 -9.18
N GLY A 221 -8.58 7.39 -9.04
CA GLY A 221 -8.04 8.65 -8.55
C GLY A 221 -7.59 8.59 -7.08
N PHE A 222 -8.36 7.94 -6.21
CA PHE A 222 -8.06 7.82 -4.78
C PHE A 222 -6.75 7.08 -4.50
N GLY A 223 -6.51 5.95 -5.16
CA GLY A 223 -5.29 5.16 -4.97
C GLY A 223 -4.07 5.67 -5.76
N LEU A 224 -4.25 6.64 -6.66
CA LEU A 224 -3.20 7.10 -7.56
C LEU A 224 -1.98 7.72 -6.85
N PRO A 225 -2.13 8.54 -5.79
CA PRO A 225 -0.97 9.05 -5.06
C PRO A 225 -0.10 7.94 -4.49
N LEU A 226 -0.70 6.86 -3.96
CA LEU A 226 0.03 5.70 -3.46
C LEU A 226 0.67 4.88 -4.59
N ALA A 227 -0.05 4.69 -5.70
CA ALA A 227 0.46 4.01 -6.88
C ALA A 227 1.69 4.72 -7.46
N LEU A 228 1.64 6.05 -7.62
CA LEU A 228 2.79 6.83 -8.05
C LEU A 228 3.94 6.75 -7.05
N ALA A 229 3.68 6.97 -5.76
CA ALA A 229 4.73 6.94 -4.73
C ALA A 229 5.48 5.60 -4.73
N THR A 230 4.75 4.48 -4.81
CA THR A 230 5.38 3.16 -4.92
C THR A 230 6.11 3.00 -6.24
N HIS A 231 5.53 3.37 -7.39
CA HIS A 231 6.18 3.21 -8.69
C HIS A 231 7.50 3.99 -8.82
N MET A 232 7.67 5.11 -8.11
CA MET A 232 8.95 5.85 -8.10
C MET A 232 10.10 5.09 -7.40
N MET A 233 9.81 4.02 -6.67
CA MET A 233 10.84 3.23 -6.00
C MET A 233 11.51 2.24 -6.98
N PRO A 234 12.85 2.15 -6.98
CA PRO A 234 13.60 1.41 -7.99
C PRO A 234 13.45 -0.12 -7.87
N ASN A 235 13.15 -0.63 -6.68
CA ASN A 235 13.13 -2.06 -6.38
C ASN A 235 11.78 -2.48 -5.81
N TYR A 236 11.27 -3.65 -6.22
CA TYR A 236 10.01 -4.23 -5.70
C TYR A 236 9.96 -4.31 -4.15
N PHE A 237 11.09 -4.61 -3.51
CA PHE A 237 11.17 -4.64 -2.05
C PHE A 237 11.00 -3.26 -1.42
N SER A 238 11.61 -2.22 -2.01
CA SER A 238 11.42 -0.83 -1.60
C SER A 238 10.00 -0.35 -1.86
N GLN A 239 9.38 -0.75 -2.99
CA GLN A 239 7.97 -0.48 -3.30
C GLN A 239 7.06 -1.06 -2.20
N THR A 240 7.28 -2.31 -1.80
CA THR A 240 6.51 -2.99 -0.76
C THR A 240 6.68 -2.34 0.62
N ALA A 241 7.91 -1.95 0.97
CA ALA A 241 8.18 -1.26 2.23
C ALA A 241 7.49 0.11 2.28
N LEU A 242 7.56 0.89 1.19
CA LEU A 242 6.89 2.18 1.09
C LEU A 242 5.36 2.04 1.11
N PHE A 243 4.82 1.05 0.39
CA PHE A 243 3.39 0.71 0.46
C PHE A 243 2.97 0.49 1.91
N SER A 244 3.64 -0.41 2.63
CA SER A 244 3.32 -0.73 4.01
C SER A 244 3.45 0.47 4.96
N LEU A 245 4.37 1.40 4.69
CA LEU A 245 4.55 2.63 5.47
C LEU A 245 3.40 3.62 5.27
N LEU A 246 2.94 3.82 4.04
CA LEU A 246 1.89 4.79 3.71
C LEU A 246 0.47 4.23 3.86
N PHE A 247 0.29 2.92 3.73
CA PHE A 247 -1.02 2.28 3.68
C PHE A 247 -1.92 2.54 4.91
N PRO A 248 -1.43 2.59 6.18
CA PRO A 248 -2.26 3.01 7.32
C PRO A 248 -3.02 4.31 7.11
N LEU A 249 -2.37 5.30 6.48
CA LEU A 249 -2.98 6.60 6.23
C LEU A 249 -4.11 6.47 5.19
N PHE A 250 -3.94 5.63 4.17
CA PHE A 250 -4.98 5.37 3.18
C PHE A 250 -6.20 4.62 3.74
N ILE A 251 -6.00 3.74 4.73
CA ILE A 251 -7.11 3.11 5.46
C ILE A 251 -7.93 4.17 6.22
N LEU A 252 -7.24 5.06 6.94
CA LEU A 252 -7.90 6.13 7.70
C LEU A 252 -8.69 7.07 6.79
N THR A 253 -8.10 7.47 5.65
CA THR A 253 -8.81 8.33 4.68
C THR A 253 -9.98 7.62 4.03
N ALA A 254 -9.87 6.32 3.72
CA ALA A 254 -10.99 5.53 3.21
C ALA A 254 -12.16 5.50 4.21
N ASN A 255 -11.87 5.34 5.50
CA ASN A 255 -12.86 5.39 6.58
C ASN A 255 -13.55 6.76 6.69
N GLU A 256 -12.83 7.86 6.46
CA GLU A 256 -13.43 9.20 6.45
C GLU A 256 -14.15 9.57 5.15
N ALA A 257 -13.81 8.95 4.03
CA ALA A 257 -14.45 9.22 2.74
C ALA A 257 -15.96 8.91 2.80
N GLY A 258 -16.82 9.91 2.64
CA GLY A 258 -18.28 9.72 2.72
C GLY A 258 -18.84 9.09 1.44
N GLU A 259 -19.60 7.99 1.55
CA GLU A 259 -20.32 7.37 0.42
C GLU A 259 -21.39 8.29 -0.19
N THR A 260 -21.85 9.30 0.56
CA THR A 260 -22.97 10.18 0.18
C THR A 260 -22.58 11.34 -0.75
N ARG A 261 -21.30 11.71 -0.84
CA ARG A 261 -20.85 12.76 -1.78
C ARG A 261 -20.76 12.27 -3.21
N THR A 262 -20.57 10.97 -3.39
CA THR A 262 -20.34 10.33 -4.68
C THR A 262 -21.63 9.85 -5.35
N THR A 263 -22.62 9.39 -4.57
CA THR A 263 -23.93 8.97 -5.11
C THR A 263 -24.80 10.14 -5.59
N ASN A 264 -24.63 11.34 -5.04
CA ASN A 264 -25.39 12.53 -5.45
C ASN A 264 -24.86 13.20 -6.73
N LYS A 265 -23.77 12.69 -7.31
CA LYS A 265 -23.14 13.23 -8.54
C LYS A 265 -23.32 12.30 -9.77
N MET A 266 -23.97 11.15 -9.60
CA MET A 266 -24.33 10.20 -10.66
C MET A 266 -25.84 10.08 -10.75
#